data_AF-A0A3S0DTP9-F1
#
_entry.id   AF-A0A3S0DTP9-F1
#
_cell.length_a   1.000
_cell.length_b   1.000
_cell.length_c   1.000
_cell.angle_alpha   90.00
_cell.angle_beta   90.00
_cell.angle_gamma   90.00
#
_symmetry.space_group_name_H-M   'P 1'
#
loop_
_entity.id
_entity.type
_entity.pdbx_description
1 polymer ?
#
loop_
_entity_poly.entity_id
_entity_poly.type
_entity_poly.pdbx_seq_one_letter_code
_entity_poly.pdbx_strand_id
1 'polypeptide(L)'
;MMDKRRQDIEKEEMAPDLPPESAAAHFEAIGKAIGDIDVIVRGLLERTPPTKPWQRQLRMHLQDADRHVEILRLAISLEHDLTEIHDSARKLKQVIETANVQVVGGRADGITRNALMVAYRNASLLSCLLAP
;
A
#
# COMPACT_ATOMS: atom_id res chain seq x y z
N MET A 1 -25.66 13.93 33.62
CA MET A 1 -26.07 14.68 32.40
C MET A 1 -25.00 15.72 32.04
N MET A 2 -23.75 15.27 31.98
CA MET A 2 -22.58 15.91 31.38
C MET A 2 -21.97 14.79 30.55
N ASP A 3 -21.73 15.00 29.25
CA ASP A 3 -20.74 14.23 28.45
C ASP A 3 -20.94 14.38 26.94
N LYS A 4 -21.99 15.05 26.44
CA LYS A 4 -22.10 15.28 24.99
C LYS A 4 -21.10 16.33 24.50
N ARG A 5 -21.00 17.46 25.21
CA ARG A 5 -20.05 18.56 24.89
C ARG A 5 -18.58 18.17 25.05
N ARG A 6 -18.23 17.23 25.92
CA ARG A 6 -16.84 16.74 26.06
C ARG A 6 -16.47 15.82 24.90
N GLN A 7 -17.38 14.94 24.50
CA GLN A 7 -17.19 14.07 23.34
C GLN A 7 -17.12 14.84 22.02
N ASP A 8 -17.86 15.94 21.88
CA ASP A 8 -17.81 16.78 20.68
C ASP A 8 -16.46 17.53 20.57
N ILE A 9 -15.89 18.00 21.69
CA ILE A 9 -14.56 18.64 21.75
C ILE A 9 -13.44 17.64 21.44
N GLU A 10 -13.50 16.42 21.98
CA GLU A 10 -12.53 15.35 21.67
C GLU A 10 -12.61 14.87 20.21
N LYS A 11 -13.78 15.03 19.56
CA LYS A 11 -13.95 14.73 18.13
C LYS A 11 -13.43 15.84 17.22
N GLU A 12 -13.55 17.10 17.64
CA GLU A 12 -13.04 18.27 16.91
C GLU A 12 -11.51 18.40 17.01
N GLU A 13 -10.89 18.04 18.14
CA GLU A 13 -9.43 18.13 18.33
C GLU A 13 -8.62 17.04 17.61
N MET A 14 -9.26 16.00 17.08
CA MET A 14 -8.57 14.86 16.44
C MET A 14 -8.56 14.91 14.90
N ALA A 15 -9.14 15.95 14.30
CA ALA A 15 -8.89 16.28 12.90
C ALA A 15 -7.68 17.23 12.86
N PRO A 16 -6.54 16.83 12.28
CA PRO A 16 -5.43 17.76 12.14
C PRO A 16 -5.90 18.97 11.30
N ASP A 17 -5.83 20.17 11.89
CA ASP A 17 -6.17 21.46 11.26
C ASP A 17 -5.14 21.82 10.17
N LEU A 18 -5.09 20.98 9.14
CA LEU A 18 -4.24 21.16 7.98
C LEU A 18 -5.00 22.05 6.98
N PRO A 19 -4.35 23.08 6.41
CA PRO A 19 -4.98 23.89 5.37
C PRO A 19 -5.45 22.97 4.23
N PRO A 20 -6.56 23.29 3.54
CA PRO A 20 -7.19 22.40 2.56
C PRO A 20 -6.25 21.95 1.44
N GLU A 21 -5.24 22.78 1.10
CA GLU A 21 -4.18 22.43 0.15
C GLU A 21 -3.25 21.31 0.65
N SER A 22 -2.98 21.24 1.95
CA SER A 22 -2.14 20.21 2.58
C SER A 22 -2.89 18.87 2.70
N ALA A 23 -4.19 18.92 3.01
CA ALA A 23 -5.04 17.72 3.01
C ALA A 23 -5.20 17.15 1.58
N ALA A 24 -5.43 18.00 0.58
CA ALA A 24 -5.51 17.56 -0.82
C ALA A 24 -4.20 16.93 -1.31
N ALA A 25 -3.06 17.54 -1.01
CA ALA A 25 -1.74 16.99 -1.33
C ALA A 25 -1.47 15.64 -0.65
N HIS A 26 -1.97 15.47 0.58
CA HIS A 26 -1.85 14.21 1.32
C HIS A 26 -2.63 13.07 0.63
N PHE A 27 -3.88 13.31 0.25
CA PHE A 27 -4.68 12.33 -0.48
C PHE A 27 -4.11 12.03 -1.87
N GLU A 28 -3.59 13.04 -2.56
CA GLU A 28 -2.88 12.86 -3.83
C GLU A 28 -1.65 11.96 -3.66
N ALA A 29 -0.86 12.16 -2.60
CA ALA A 29 0.31 11.34 -2.31
C ALA A 29 -0.06 9.87 -2.03
N ILE A 30 -1.16 9.62 -1.31
CA ILE A 30 -1.71 8.27 -1.09
C ILE A 30 -2.12 7.64 -2.42
N GLY A 31 -2.92 8.36 -3.22
CA GLY A 31 -3.40 7.87 -4.51
C GLY A 31 -2.26 7.55 -5.47
N LYS A 32 -1.25 8.43 -5.53
CA LYS A 32 -0.03 8.23 -6.31
C LYS A 32 0.73 6.99 -5.86
N ALA A 33 0.96 6.83 -4.55
CA ALA A 33 1.69 5.67 -4.02
C ALA A 33 0.98 4.34 -4.39
N ILE A 34 -0.35 4.29 -4.26
CA ILE A 34 -1.15 3.12 -4.67
C ILE A 34 -1.03 2.87 -6.18
N GLY A 35 -1.15 3.92 -7.00
CA GLY A 35 -1.02 3.83 -8.45
C GLY A 35 0.35 3.31 -8.89
N ASP A 36 1.43 3.84 -8.31
CA ASP A 36 2.79 3.42 -8.64
C ASP A 36 3.04 1.94 -8.25
N ILE A 37 2.52 1.50 -7.09
CA ILE A 37 2.59 0.09 -6.67
C ILE A 37 1.88 -0.81 -7.68
N ASP A 38 0.65 -0.44 -8.07
CA ASP A 38 -0.17 -1.21 -9.03
C ASP A 38 0.54 -1.38 -10.37
N VAL A 39 1.04 -0.28 -10.94
CA VAL A 39 1.78 -0.28 -12.21
C VAL A 39 2.98 -1.22 -12.15
N ILE A 40 3.74 -1.18 -11.05
CA ILE A 40 4.91 -2.05 -10.89
C ILE A 40 4.51 -3.51 -10.75
N VAL A 41 3.51 -3.82 -9.91
CA VAL A 41 3.06 -5.20 -9.67
C VAL A 41 2.52 -5.82 -10.95
N ARG A 42 1.65 -5.11 -11.68
CA ARG A 42 1.11 -5.57 -12.97
C ARG A 42 2.20 -5.73 -14.01
N GLY A 43 3.09 -4.75 -14.14
CA GLY A 43 4.22 -4.82 -15.07
C GLY A 43 5.14 -6.01 -14.78
N LEU A 44 5.35 -6.37 -13.50
CA LEU A 44 6.12 -7.55 -13.12
C LEU A 44 5.37 -8.86 -13.41
N LEU A 45 4.06 -8.90 -13.21
CA LEU A 45 3.22 -10.06 -13.55
C LEU A 45 3.22 -10.37 -15.05
N GLU A 46 3.16 -9.33 -15.88
CA GLU A 46 3.21 -9.47 -17.35
C GLU A 46 4.57 -9.96 -17.82
N ARG A 47 5.65 -9.46 -17.21
CA ARG A 47 7.03 -9.71 -17.65
C ARG A 47 7.68 -10.95 -17.04
N THR A 48 7.10 -11.53 -15.99
CA THR A 48 7.64 -12.71 -15.30
C THR A 48 6.90 -13.97 -15.73
N PRO A 49 7.40 -14.76 -16.72
CA PRO A 49 6.74 -15.99 -17.11
C PRO A 49 6.91 -17.08 -16.02
N PRO A 50 5.94 -18.00 -15.83
CA PRO A 50 5.95 -19.01 -14.76
C PRO A 50 6.84 -20.25 -15.06
N THR A 51 7.95 -20.12 -15.77
CA THR A 51 8.71 -21.28 -16.27
C THR A 51 9.56 -21.95 -15.17
N LYS A 52 10.19 -21.15 -14.30
CA LYS A 52 11.06 -21.63 -13.22
C LYS A 52 10.33 -21.63 -11.87
N PRO A 53 10.70 -22.51 -10.91
CA PRO A 53 10.10 -22.53 -9.58
C PRO A 53 10.08 -21.17 -8.87
N TRP A 54 11.19 -20.44 -8.89
CA TRP A 54 11.27 -19.11 -8.28
C TRP A 54 10.35 -18.09 -8.96
N GLN A 55 10.14 -18.20 -10.28
CA GLN A 55 9.23 -17.32 -11.02
C GLN A 55 7.78 -17.60 -10.66
N ARG A 56 7.41 -18.87 -10.49
CA ARG A 56 6.07 -19.24 -10.00
C ARG A 56 5.83 -18.68 -8.60
N GLN A 57 6.81 -18.85 -7.71
CA GLN A 57 6.72 -18.31 -6.35
C GLN A 57 6.62 -16.78 -6.35
N LEU A 58 7.46 -16.09 -7.12
CA LEU A 58 7.37 -14.64 -7.25
C LEU A 58 6.00 -14.20 -7.79
N ARG A 59 5.49 -14.86 -8.85
CA ARG A 59 4.16 -14.57 -9.38
C ARG A 59 3.06 -14.77 -8.35
N MET A 60 3.11 -15.81 -7.52
CA MET A 60 2.11 -16.00 -6.46
C MET A 60 2.08 -14.80 -5.50
N HIS A 61 3.25 -14.31 -5.06
CA HIS A 61 3.31 -13.12 -4.22
C HIS A 61 2.85 -11.85 -4.97
N LEU A 62 3.17 -11.71 -6.26
CA LEU A 62 2.72 -10.58 -7.06
C LEU A 62 1.20 -10.58 -7.30
N GLN A 63 0.58 -11.75 -7.50
CA GLN A 63 -0.88 -11.88 -7.62
C GLN A 63 -1.58 -11.53 -6.31
N ASP A 64 -0.98 -11.93 -5.19
CA ASP A 64 -1.49 -11.58 -3.86
C ASP A 64 -1.33 -10.06 -3.59
N ALA A 65 -0.23 -9.45 -4.01
CA ALA A 65 -0.05 -8.01 -3.96
C ALA A 65 -1.07 -7.25 -4.83
N ASP A 66 -1.31 -7.71 -6.06
CA ASP A 66 -2.32 -7.14 -6.97
C ASP A 66 -3.73 -7.17 -6.34
N ARG A 67 -4.09 -8.31 -5.73
CA ARG A 67 -5.32 -8.43 -4.95
C ARG A 67 -5.37 -7.44 -3.79
N HIS A 68 -4.28 -7.28 -3.04
CA HIS A 68 -4.23 -6.38 -1.90
C HIS A 68 -4.26 -4.89 -2.29
N VAL A 69 -3.76 -4.53 -3.48
CA VAL A 69 -3.97 -3.19 -4.07
C VAL A 69 -5.46 -2.95 -4.28
N GLU A 70 -6.18 -3.91 -4.87
CA GLU A 70 -7.61 -3.77 -5.13
C GLU A 70 -8.43 -3.70 -3.84
N ILE A 71 -8.10 -4.53 -2.84
CA ILE A 71 -8.74 -4.47 -1.51
C ILE A 71 -8.55 -3.08 -0.89
N LEU A 72 -7.34 -2.52 -0.94
CA LEU A 72 -7.07 -1.20 -0.39
C LEU A 72 -7.85 -0.10 -1.13
N ARG A 73 -7.88 -0.14 -2.47
CA ARG A 73 -8.67 0.79 -3.28
C ARG A 73 -10.14 0.71 -2.93
N LEU A 74 -10.67 -0.50 -2.77
CA LEU A 74 -12.06 -0.71 -2.40
C LEU A 74 -12.35 -0.19 -0.98
N ALA A 75 -11.48 -0.46 -0.01
CA ALA A 75 -11.62 0.06 1.36
C ALA A 75 -11.68 1.60 1.39
N ILE A 76 -10.81 2.26 0.63
CA ILE A 76 -10.82 3.73 0.48
C ILE A 76 -12.11 4.19 -0.22
N SER A 77 -12.50 3.54 -1.31
CA SER A 77 -13.68 3.94 -2.11
C SER A 77 -15.01 3.73 -1.38
N LEU A 78 -15.06 2.74 -0.49
CA LEU A 78 -16.21 2.46 0.35
C LEU A 78 -16.20 3.26 1.66
N GLU A 79 -15.24 4.18 1.83
CA GLU A 79 -15.09 5.00 3.03
C GLU A 79 -15.07 4.15 4.32
N HIS A 80 -14.38 3.00 4.26
CA HIS A 80 -14.16 2.16 5.44
C HIS A 80 -13.42 2.94 6.53
N ASP A 81 -13.49 2.45 7.76
CA ASP A 81 -12.76 3.07 8.85
C ASP A 81 -11.24 3.08 8.60
N LEU A 82 -10.55 4.03 9.23
CA LEU A 82 -9.10 4.17 9.08
C LEU A 82 -8.34 2.91 9.48
N THR A 83 -8.83 2.16 10.48
CA THR A 83 -8.21 0.92 10.95
C THR A 83 -8.20 -0.15 9.86
N GLU A 84 -9.30 -0.29 9.12
CA GLU A 84 -9.41 -1.23 8.00
C GLU A 84 -8.55 -0.83 6.81
N ILE A 85 -8.47 0.48 6.52
CA ILE A 85 -7.56 1.02 5.49
C ILE A 85 -6.10 0.75 5.87
N HIS A 86 -5.74 1.00 7.13
CA HIS A 86 -4.42 0.70 7.68
C HIS A 86 -4.06 -0.77 7.60
N ASP A 87 -4.96 -1.64 8.03
CA ASP A 87 -4.75 -3.09 8.02
C ASP A 87 -4.58 -3.60 6.59
N SER A 88 -5.34 -3.03 5.64
CA SER A 88 -5.22 -3.33 4.22
C SER A 88 -3.86 -2.88 3.65
N ALA A 89 -3.42 -1.66 3.94
CA ALA A 89 -2.11 -1.16 3.53
C ALA A 89 -0.95 -1.94 4.17
N ARG A 90 -1.09 -2.36 5.44
CA ARG A 90 -0.12 -3.20 6.14
C ARG A 90 0.04 -4.56 5.45
N LYS A 91 -1.08 -5.21 5.12
CA LYS A 91 -1.09 -6.50 4.40
C LYS A 91 -0.43 -6.36 3.03
N LEU A 92 -0.77 -5.30 2.27
CA LEU A 92 -0.12 -5.00 0.99
C LEU A 92 1.40 -4.88 1.13
N LYS A 93 1.87 -4.09 2.10
CA LYS A 93 3.31 -3.94 2.38
C LYS A 93 3.97 -5.28 2.71
N GLN A 94 3.37 -6.10 3.56
CA GLN A 94 3.92 -7.41 3.97
C GLN A 94 4.09 -8.37 2.79
N VAL A 95 3.13 -8.40 1.87
CA VAL A 95 3.21 -9.26 0.68
C VAL A 95 4.30 -8.78 -0.27
N ILE A 96 4.41 -7.47 -0.50
CA ILE A 96 5.48 -6.87 -1.32
C ILE A 96 6.86 -7.08 -0.66
N GLU A 97 6.95 -6.96 0.65
CA GLU A 97 8.17 -7.23 1.41
C GLU A 97 8.64 -8.68 1.24
N THR A 98 7.71 -9.62 1.34
CA THR A 98 7.98 -11.05 1.12
C THR A 98 8.52 -11.29 -0.29
N ALA A 99 7.88 -10.71 -1.31
CA ALA A 99 8.35 -10.78 -2.70
C ALA A 99 9.76 -10.16 -2.87
N ASN A 100 10.00 -9.01 -2.25
CA ASN A 100 11.27 -8.30 -2.34
C ASN A 100 12.41 -9.11 -1.68
N VAL A 101 12.21 -9.63 -0.47
CA VAL A 101 13.20 -10.46 0.24
C VAL A 101 13.55 -11.72 -0.57
N GLN A 102 12.54 -12.35 -1.19
CA GLN A 102 12.74 -13.54 -2.02
C GLN A 102 13.69 -13.28 -3.21
N VAL A 103 13.67 -12.07 -3.79
CA VAL A 103 14.51 -11.74 -4.96
C VAL A 103 15.87 -11.13 -4.60
N VAL A 104 16.03 -10.52 -3.41
CA VAL A 104 17.29 -9.89 -2.97
C VAL A 104 18.43 -10.91 -2.90
N GLY A 105 18.16 -12.13 -2.42
CA GLY A 105 19.13 -13.24 -2.41
C GLY A 105 19.10 -14.12 -3.66
N GLY A 106 18.34 -13.75 -4.69
CA GLY A 106 17.80 -14.68 -5.68
C GLY A 106 18.31 -14.56 -7.12
N ARG A 107 17.67 -15.35 -8.01
CA ARG A 107 17.97 -15.49 -9.44
C ARG A 107 17.25 -14.49 -10.36
N ALA A 108 16.58 -13.50 -9.78
CA ALA A 108 15.94 -12.44 -10.55
C ALA A 108 17.00 -11.56 -11.23
N ASP A 109 16.67 -10.98 -12.39
CA ASP A 109 17.51 -9.99 -13.04
C ASP A 109 17.48 -8.65 -12.27
N GLY A 110 18.38 -7.73 -12.63
CA GLY A 110 18.49 -6.44 -11.96
C GLY A 110 17.25 -5.56 -12.09
N ILE A 111 16.52 -5.64 -13.21
CA ILE A 111 15.32 -4.84 -13.43
C ILE A 111 14.21 -5.33 -12.50
N THR A 112 13.99 -6.65 -12.43
CA THR A 112 13.00 -7.26 -11.52
C THR A 112 13.29 -6.91 -10.06
N ARG A 113 14.56 -6.99 -9.62
CA ARG A 113 14.94 -6.58 -8.25
C ARG A 113 14.67 -5.11 -7.99
N ASN A 114 15.08 -4.23 -8.90
CA ASN A 114 14.90 -2.79 -8.71
C ASN A 114 13.42 -2.40 -8.68
N ALA A 115 12.60 -2.99 -9.54
CA ALA A 115 11.16 -2.77 -9.55
C ALA A 115 10.52 -3.17 -8.21
N LEU A 116 10.84 -4.36 -7.69
CA LEU A 116 10.34 -4.81 -6.38
C LEU A 116 10.82 -3.92 -5.23
N MET A 117 12.08 -3.45 -5.28
CA MET A 117 12.58 -2.50 -4.29
C MET A 117 11.81 -1.18 -4.32
N VAL A 118 11.48 -0.65 -5.51
CA VAL A 118 10.68 0.58 -5.64
C VAL A 118 9.26 0.34 -5.12
N ALA A 119 8.62 -0.77 -5.47
CA ALA A 119 7.30 -1.13 -4.95
C ALA A 119 7.30 -1.22 -3.40
N TYR A 120 8.34 -1.83 -2.82
CA TYR A 120 8.48 -1.94 -1.36
C TYR A 120 8.64 -0.57 -0.69
N ARG A 121 9.42 0.33 -1.30
CA ARG A 121 9.58 1.71 -0.81
C ARG A 121 8.26 2.46 -0.87
N ASN A 122 7.53 2.36 -1.98
CA ASN A 122 6.22 3.00 -2.13
C ASN A 122 5.19 2.44 -1.15
N ALA A 123 5.17 1.13 -0.90
CA ALA A 123 4.29 0.51 0.10
C ALA A 123 4.64 0.92 1.54
N SER A 124 5.93 1.14 1.82
CA SER A 124 6.38 1.68 3.10
C SER A 124 5.96 3.14 3.28
N LEU A 125 6.12 3.97 2.25
CA LEU A 125 5.67 5.36 2.23
C LEU A 125 4.15 5.45 2.41
N LEU A 126 3.38 4.64 1.69
CA LEU A 126 1.93 4.53 1.84
C LEU A 126 1.53 4.20 3.28
N SER A 127 2.22 3.25 3.91
CA SER A 127 1.97 2.90 5.32
C SER A 127 2.26 4.07 6.27
N CYS A 128 3.27 4.89 5.97
CA CYS A 128 3.60 6.10 6.74
C CYS A 128 2.61 7.25 6.48
N LEU A 129 2.13 7.41 5.25
CA LEU A 129 1.10 8.41 4.92
C LEU A 129 -0.22 8.09 5.59
N LEU A 130 -0.55 6.81 5.71
CA LEU A 130 -1.77 6.41 6.38
C LEU A 130 -1.63 6.51 7.90
N ALA A 131 -0.42 6.43 8.48
CA ALA A 131 -0.15 6.50 9.93
C ALA A 131 -0.89 7.69 10.59
N PRO A 132 -1.59 7.46 11.72
CA PRO A 132 -2.31 8.52 12.42
C PRO A 132 -1.36 9.59 12.99
#